data_AF-A0A6P0LLF6-F1
#
_entry.id   AF-A0A6P0LLF6-F1
#
_cell.length_a   1.000
_cell.length_b   1.000
_cell.length_c   1.000
_cell.angle_alpha   90.00
_cell.angle_beta   90.00
_cell.angle_gamma   90.00
#
_symmetry.space_group_name_H-M   'P 1'
#
loop_
_entity.id
_entity.type
_entity.pdbx_description
1 polymer ?
#
loop_
_entity_poly.entity_id
_entity_poly.type
_entity_poly.pdbx_seq_one_letter_code
_entity_poly.pdbx_strand_id
1 'polypeptide(L)' 'MYDILGNVWEYCVKPGSSDDEDDSHRMMCGGSWLKRSGQCSCASRYEAEQSNSAHDIGFRVVCS' A
#
# COMPACT_ATOMS: atom_id res chain seq x y z
N MET A 1 -15.99 6.58 -4.04
CA MET A 1 -14.52 6.42 -4.06
C MET A 1 -14.23 5.22 -4.95
N TYR A 2 -13.53 5.42 -6.06
CA TYR A 2 -13.23 4.39 -7.07
C TYR A 2 -11.78 3.89 -6.91
N ASP A 3 -11.49 2.68 -7.40
CA ASP A 3 -10.17 2.02 -7.42
C ASP A 3 -9.49 1.73 -6.08
N ILE A 4 -10.23 1.62 -4.97
CA ILE A 4 -9.65 1.25 -3.66
C ILE A 4 -9.17 -0.22 -3.65
N LEU A 5 -9.74 -1.04 -4.53
CA LEU A 5 -9.48 -2.48 -4.62
C LEU A 5 -9.02 -2.81 -6.04
N GLY A 6 -7.74 -3.14 -6.20
CA GLY A 6 -7.09 -3.40 -7.49
C GLY A 6 -6.42 -2.17 -8.11
N ASN A 7 -6.04 -2.30 -9.38
CA ASN A 7 -5.15 -1.38 -10.09
C ASN A 7 -3.72 -1.36 -9.51
N VAL A 8 -3.46 -0.64 -8.42
CA VAL A 8 -2.11 -0.54 -7.84
C VAL A 8 -2.14 -0.76 -6.33
N TRP A 9 -1.07 -1.36 -5.80
CA TRP A 9 -0.80 -1.34 -4.37
C TRP A 9 -0.55 0.09 -3.93
N GLU A 10 -1.14 0.49 -2.81
CA GLU A 10 -0.98 1.85 -2.30
C GLU A 10 -0.21 1.86 -1.00
N TYR A 11 0.93 2.57 -0.97
CA TYR A 11 1.69 2.79 0.25
C TYR A 11 0.84 3.48 1.32
N CYS A 12 0.91 2.96 2.54
CA CYS A 12 0.19 3.43 3.72
C CYS A 12 1.14 3.54 4.91
N VAL A 13 0.92 4.54 5.76
CA VAL A 13 1.59 4.66 7.07
C VAL A 13 1.09 3.53 7.98
N LYS A 14 2.01 2.88 8.70
CA LYS A 14 1.67 1.81 9.63
C LYS A 14 0.98 2.40 10.86
N PRO A 15 -0.14 1.82 11.32
CA PRO A 15 -0.78 2.31 12.54
C PRO A 15 0.18 2.12 13.72
N GLY A 16 0.59 3.22 14.34
CA GLY A 16 1.52 3.24 15.47
C GLY A 16 2.98 3.51 15.12
N SER A 17 3.36 3.60 13.83
CA SER A 17 4.69 4.10 13.44
C SER A 17 4.71 5.63 13.47
N SER A 18 5.73 6.23 14.09
CA SER A 18 6.05 7.65 13.90
C SER A 18 6.79 7.86 12.59
N ASP A 19 6.61 9.02 11.94
CA ASP A 19 7.33 9.38 10.71
C ASP A 19 8.87 9.40 10.88
N ASP A 20 9.34 9.44 12.14
CA ASP A 20 10.75 9.45 12.54
C ASP A 20 11.36 8.05 12.74
N GLU A 21 10.59 6.97 12.65
CA GLU A 21 11.16 5.63 12.65
C GLU A 21 11.74 5.35 11.26
N ASP A 22 13.02 4.99 11.20
CA ASP A 22 13.74 4.54 10.00
C ASP A 22 13.23 3.14 9.60
N ASP A 23 11.92 3.04 9.38
CA ASP A 23 11.23 1.80 9.09
C ASP A 23 11.44 1.50 7.61
N SER A 24 12.45 0.68 7.36
CA SER A 24 12.83 0.19 6.03
C SER A 24 11.67 -0.47 5.27
N HIS A 25 10.56 -0.80 5.93
CA HIS A 25 9.38 -1.42 5.35
C HIS A 25 8.14 -0.53 5.52
N ARG A 26 7.34 -0.43 4.46
CA ARG A 26 6.05 0.26 4.48
C ARG A 26 4.91 -0.71 4.21
N MET A 27 3.75 -0.39 4.78
CA MET A 27 2.53 -1.15 4.51
C MET A 27 1.95 -0.74 3.16
N MET A 28 1.34 -1.70 2.48
CA MET A 28 0.60 -1.51 1.25
C MET A 28 -0.80 -2.11 1.39
N CYS A 29 -1.78 -1.41 0.82
CA CYS A 29 -3.20 -1.78 0.82
C CYS A 29 -3.77 -1.77 -0.60
N GLY A 30 -4.94 -2.38 -0.80
CA GLY A 30 -5.74 -2.27 -2.02
C GLY A 30 -5.48 -3.34 -3.08
N GLY A 31 -4.28 -3.90 -3.15
CA GLY A 31 -3.91 -4.89 -4.17
C GLY A 31 -3.63 -4.27 -5.55
N SER A 32 -3.07 -5.03 -6.47
CA SER A 32 -2.73 -4.54 -7.81
C SER A 32 -3.35 -5.37 -8.94
N TRP A 33 -3.28 -4.88 -10.18
CA TRP A 33 -3.76 -5.59 -11.38
C TRP A 33 -3.06 -6.94 -11.62
N LEU A 34 -1.90 -7.18 -10.97
CA LEU A 34 -1.17 -8.45 -11.01
C LEU A 34 -1.71 -9.50 -10.03
N LYS A 35 -2.53 -9.11 -9.05
CA LYS A 35 -2.95 -9.99 -7.96
C LYS A 35 -4.32 -10.61 -8.22
N ARG A 36 -4.49 -11.86 -7.74
CA ARG A 36 -5.77 -12.56 -7.78
C ARG A 36 -6.78 -11.81 -6.91
N SER A 37 -8.06 -11.85 -7.28
CA SER A 37 -9.15 -11.14 -6.60
C SER A 37 -9.20 -11.31 -5.07
N GLY A 38 -8.76 -12.46 -4.55
CA GLY A 38 -8.66 -12.71 -3.10
C GLY A 38 -7.61 -11.88 -2.34
N GLN A 39 -6.73 -11.17 -3.04
CA GLN A 39 -5.69 -10.29 -2.47
C GLN A 39 -6.03 -8.79 -2.62
N CYS A 40 -7.12 -8.46 -3.30
CA CYS A 40 -7.65 -7.10 -3.42
C CYS A 40 -8.75 -6.92 -2.37
N SER A 41 -8.38 -6.84 -1.10
CA SER A 41 -9.30 -6.61 0.02
C SER A 41 -8.85 -5.42 0.84
N CYS A 42 -9.83 -4.71 1.43
CA CYS A 42 -9.59 -3.61 2.38
C CYS A 42 -8.81 -4.06 3.62
N ALA A 43 -8.82 -5.37 3.91
CA ALA A 43 -8.10 -5.98 5.03
C ALA A 43 -6.73 -6.56 4.63
N SER A 44 -6.43 -6.66 3.33
CA SER A 44 -5.14 -7.17 2.85
C SER A 44 -4.04 -6.16 3.14
N ARG A 45 -3.10 -6.57 3.98
CA ARG A 45 -1.90 -5.81 4.32
C ARG A 45 -0.70 -6.55 3.76
N TYR A 46 0.07 -5.87 2.94
CA TYR A 46 1.35 -6.35 2.43
C TYR A 46 2.45 -5.43 2.93
N GLU A 47 3.55 -5.98 3.43
CA GLU A 47 4.73 -5.19 3.79
C GLU A 47 5.75 -5.33 2.66
N ALA A 48 6.28 -4.20 2.21
CA ALA A 48 7.39 -4.19 1.26
C ALA A 48 8.43 -3.17 1.69
N GLU A 49 9.66 -3.41 1.25
CA GLU A 49 10.75 -2.47 1.47
C GLU A 49 10.43 -1.11 0.83
N GLN A 50 10.74 -0.02 1.53
CA GLN A 50 10.43 1.34 1.08
C GLN A 50 11.11 1.72 -0.25
N SER A 51 12.23 1.06 -0.56
CA SER A 51 12.98 1.22 -1.81
C SER A 51 12.29 0.55 -3.00
N ASN A 52 11.24 -0.25 -2.77
CA ASN A 52 10.57 -1.01 -3.80
C ASN A 52 9.70 -0.11 -4.69
N SER A 53 10.13 0.05 -5.94
CA SER A 53 9.41 0.78 -6.98
C SER A 53 9.02 -0.16 -8.11
N ALA A 54 7.92 -0.90 -7.93
CA ALA A 54 7.33 -1.71 -8.98
C ALA A 54 6.24 -0.92 -9.72
N HIS A 55 6.01 -1.30 -10.98
CA HIS A 55 5.07 -0.64 -11.88
C HIS A 55 3.58 -0.87 -11.51
N ASP A 56 3.33 -1.65 -10.47
CA ASP A 56 2.02 -1.93 -9.89
C ASP A 56 1.87 -1.36 -8.46
N ILE A 57 2.79 -0.47 -8.06
CA ILE A 57 2.79 0.24 -6.78
C ILE A 57 2.58 1.75 -7.03
N GLY A 58 1.71 2.36 -6.22
CA GLY A 58 1.39 3.77 -6.21
C GLY A 58 1.12 4.28 -4.79
N PHE A 59 0.47 5.45 -4.70
CA PHE A 59 0.08 6.08 -3.44
C PHE A 59 -1.12 7.02 -3.66
N ARG A 60 -1.84 7.32 -2.58
CA ARG A 60 -2.82 8.41 -2.53
C ARG A 60 -2.40 9.43 -1.49
N VAL A 61 -2.56 10.70 -1.82
CA VAL A 61 -2.35 11.80 -0.88
C VAL A 61 -3.64 12.03 -0.10
N VAL A 62 -3.52 12.25 1.20
CA VAL A 62 -4.61 12.66 2.08
C VAL A 62 -4.27 14.06 2.59
N CYS A 63 -5.23 14.99 2.47
CA CYS A 63 -5.11 16.33 3.04
C CYS A 63 -5.89 16.38 4.37
N SER A 64 -5.33 17.09 5.36
CA SER A 64 -5.99 17.40 6.64
C SER A 64 -6.79 18.69 6.57
#